data_AF-A0A936SR29-F1
#
_entry.id   AF-A0A936SR29-F1
#
_cell.length_a   1.000
_cell.length_b   1.000
_cell.length_c   1.000
_cell.angle_alpha   90.00
_cell.angle_beta   90.00
_cell.angle_gamma   90.00
#
_symmetry.space_group_name_H-M   'P 1'
#
loop_
_entity.id
_entity.type
_entity.pdbx_description
1 polymer ?
#
loop_
_entity_poly.entity_id
_entity_poly.type
_entity_poly.pdbx_seq_one_letter_code
_entity_poly.pdbx_strand_id
1 'polypeptide(L)'
;MIASGTTREPIDTRVLLSTLWIVVLINILMADILSLYIPGALDELVRFAGATPITQLMLGGAIVMEISIAMIFLARVLKYRLNRWANIVASIITIAFVVGGGSSYPHYIFIATIEVVCLLLIGWNAWRWSGLEA
;
A
#
# COMPACT_ATOMS: atom_id res chain seq x y z
N MET A 1 9.48 37.16 -26.51
CA MET A 1 9.84 35.81 -26.02
C MET A 1 8.79 35.43 -24.98
N ILE A 2 7.72 34.74 -25.38
CA ILE A 2 6.62 34.36 -24.48
C ILE A 2 7.04 33.04 -23.82
N ALA A 3 7.12 33.03 -22.49
CA ALA A 3 7.38 31.83 -21.72
C ALA A 3 6.29 30.79 -22.01
N SER A 4 6.68 29.66 -22.60
CA SER A 4 5.83 28.49 -22.73
C SER A 4 5.54 27.96 -21.32
N GLY A 5 4.38 28.29 -20.79
CA GLY A 5 3.86 27.60 -19.61
C GLY A 5 3.77 26.12 -19.95
N THR A 6 4.57 25.29 -19.28
CA THR A 6 4.49 23.85 -19.40
C THR A 6 3.19 23.40 -18.75
N THR A 7 2.12 23.27 -19.55
CA THR A 7 0.92 22.56 -19.14
C THR A 7 1.33 21.11 -18.92
N ARG A 8 1.46 20.69 -17.66
CA ARG A 8 1.73 19.28 -17.32
C ARG A 8 0.56 18.46 -17.85
N GLU A 9 0.83 17.55 -18.79
CA GLU A 9 -0.18 16.58 -19.19
C GLU A 9 -0.64 15.77 -17.96
N PRO A 10 -1.95 15.48 -17.85
CA PRO A 10 -2.45 14.68 -16.75
C PRO A 10 -1.81 13.30 -16.77
N ILE A 11 -1.27 12.86 -15.63
CA ILE A 11 -0.65 11.53 -15.49
C ILE A 11 -1.73 10.48 -15.74
N ASP A 12 -1.42 9.51 -16.61
CA ASP A 12 -2.26 8.33 -16.84
C ASP A 12 -2.58 7.63 -15.51
N THR A 13 -3.87 7.39 -15.24
CA THR A 13 -4.33 6.83 -13.96
C THR A 13 -3.70 5.48 -13.66
N ARG A 14 -3.42 4.65 -14.66
CA ARG A 14 -2.75 3.35 -14.49
C ARG A 14 -1.31 3.53 -14.01
N VAL A 15 -0.61 4.54 -14.54
CA VAL A 15 0.74 4.91 -14.10
C VAL A 15 0.70 5.41 -12.66
N LEU A 16 -0.25 6.29 -12.34
CA LEU A 16 -0.43 6.84 -10.99
C LEU A 16 -0.70 5.75 -9.96
N LEU A 17 -1.65 4.85 -10.23
CA LEU A 17 -2.01 3.74 -9.34
C LEU A 17 -0.81 2.81 -9.13
N SER A 18 -0.12 2.41 -10.20
CA SER A 18 1.08 1.58 -10.12
C SER A 18 2.18 2.25 -9.28
N THR A 19 2.40 3.55 -9.47
CA THR A 19 3.39 4.32 -8.70
C THR A 19 3.02 4.38 -7.21
N LEU A 20 1.75 4.60 -6.88
CA LEU A 20 1.29 4.60 -5.50
C LEU A 20 1.49 3.22 -4.83
N TRP A 21 1.28 2.11 -5.55
CA TRP A 21 1.57 0.77 -5.02
C TRP A 21 3.06 0.54 -4.76
N ILE A 22 3.95 1.08 -5.60
CA ILE A 22 5.40 1.07 -5.33
C ILE A 22 5.70 1.82 -4.03
N VAL A 23 5.10 3.01 -3.84
CA VAL A 23 5.28 3.80 -2.62
C VAL A 23 4.79 3.03 -1.40
N VAL A 24 3.61 2.40 -1.46
CA VAL A 24 3.07 1.57 -0.37
C VAL A 24 4.01 0.41 -0.04
N LEU A 25 4.46 -0.35 -1.05
CA LEU A 25 5.36 -1.48 -0.84
C LEU A 25 6.67 -1.06 -0.16
N ILE A 26 7.27 0.05 -0.60
CA ILE A 26 8.51 0.57 -0.01
C ILE A 26 8.27 1.01 1.43
N ASN A 27 7.14 1.65 1.75
CA ASN A 27 6.83 2.04 3.12
C ASN A 27 6.69 0.82 4.04
N ILE A 28 5.95 -0.22 3.61
CA ILE A 28 5.77 -1.45 4.39
C ILE A 28 7.13 -2.09 4.68
N LEU A 29 8.00 -2.18 3.66
CA LEU A 29 9.36 -2.70 3.83
C LEU A 29 10.18 -1.85 4.81
N MET A 30 10.06 -0.52 4.76
CA MET A 30 10.78 0.37 5.67
C MET A 30 10.26 0.25 7.11
N ALA A 31 8.95 0.08 7.32
CA ALA A 31 8.37 -0.15 8.64
C ALA A 31 8.94 -1.43 9.27
N ASP A 32 9.00 -2.51 8.49
CA ASP A 32 9.55 -3.79 8.94
C ASP A 32 11.06 -3.69 9.21
N ILE A 33 11.84 -3.15 8.28
CA ILE A 33 13.30 -2.99 8.42
C ILE A 33 13.63 -2.19 9.68
N LEU A 34 12.97 -1.06 9.92
CA LEU A 34 13.20 -0.26 11.12
C LEU A 34 12.80 -1.02 12.40
N SER A 35 11.72 -1.79 12.35
CA SER A 35 11.27 -2.59 13.49
C SER A 35 12.23 -3.71 13.84
N LEU A 36 13.01 -4.24 12.88
CA LEU A 36 14.06 -5.24 13.14
C LEU A 36 15.22 -4.70 13.99
N TYR A 37 15.42 -3.37 14.04
CA TYR A 37 16.45 -2.76 14.88
C TYR A 37 15.99 -2.51 16.33
N ILE A 38 14.73 -2.79 16.65
CA ILE A 38 14.20 -2.58 18.00
C ILE A 38 14.54 -3.79 18.87
N PRO A 39 15.29 -3.62 19.97
CA PRO A 39 15.56 -4.70 20.89
C PRO A 39 14.26 -5.25 21.50
N GLY A 40 14.07 -6.56 21.46
CA GLY A 40 12.86 -7.21 21.99
C GLY A 40 11.65 -7.17 21.06
N ALA A 41 11.78 -6.69 19.82
CA ALA A 41 10.68 -6.70 18.84
C ALA A 41 10.08 -8.10 18.61
N LEU A 42 10.91 -9.14 18.66
CA LEU A 42 10.45 -10.53 18.55
C LEU A 42 9.63 -10.96 19.77
N ASP A 43 10.01 -10.54 20.97
CA ASP A 43 9.26 -10.85 22.19
C ASP A 43 7.90 -10.13 22.19
N GLU A 44 7.85 -8.90 21.68
CA GLU A 44 6.59 -8.18 21.50
C GLU A 44 5.70 -8.84 20.45
N LEU A 45 6.27 -9.31 19.34
CA LEU A 45 5.53 -10.06 18.33
C LEU A 45 4.97 -11.36 18.90
N VAL A 46 5.73 -12.09 19.73
CA VAL A 46 5.24 -13.28 20.44
C VAL A 46 4.05 -12.93 21.34
N ARG A 47 4.13 -11.82 22.08
CA ARG A 47 3.04 -11.35 22.95
C ARG A 47 1.80 -10.95 22.15
N PHE A 48 1.98 -10.27 21.02
CA PHE A 48 0.90 -9.90 20.11
C PHE A 48 0.23 -11.12 19.48
N ALA A 49 1.01 -12.13 19.09
CA ALA A 49 0.51 -13.33 18.46
C ALA A 49 -0.44 -14.12 19.35
N GLY A 50 -0.22 -14.08 20.68
CA GLY A 50 -1.04 -14.78 21.65
C GLY A 50 -1.05 -16.29 21.37
N ALA A 51 -2.21 -16.84 21.03
CA ALA A 51 -2.36 -18.25 20.66
C ALA A 51 -2.07 -18.54 19.17
N THR A 52 -1.93 -17.50 18.34
CA THR A 52 -1.71 -17.65 16.90
C THR A 52 -0.25 -18.01 16.64
N PRO A 53 0.06 -19.03 15.82
CA PRO A 53 1.44 -19.32 15.46
C PRO A 53 2.05 -18.14 14.71
N ILE A 54 3.27 -17.72 15.09
CA ILE A 54 3.99 -16.62 14.43
C ILE A 54 4.13 -16.87 12.92
N THR A 55 4.32 -18.13 12.52
CA THR A 55 4.38 -18.52 11.10
C THR A 55 3.12 -18.16 10.31
N GLN A 56 1.95 -18.15 10.94
CA GLN A 56 0.69 -17.72 10.32
C GLN A 56 0.59 -16.19 10.20
N LEU A 57 1.11 -15.46 11.19
CA LEU A 57 1.21 -13.99 11.09
C LEU A 57 2.17 -13.58 9.98
N MET A 58 3.32 -14.28 9.86
CA MET A 58 4.28 -14.07 8.77
C MET A 58 3.66 -14.38 7.41
N LEU A 59 2.83 -15.43 7.31
CA LEU A 59 2.08 -15.73 6.09
C LEU A 59 1.11 -14.59 5.75
N GLY A 60 0.41 -14.03 6.75
CA GLY A 60 -0.45 -12.86 6.55
C GLY A 60 0.31 -11.66 6.00
N GLY A 61 1.47 -11.33 6.59
CA GLY A 61 2.35 -10.27 6.08
C GLY A 61 2.85 -10.53 4.66
N ALA A 62 3.27 -11.76 4.37
CA ALA A 62 3.71 -12.16 3.03
C ALA A 62 2.59 -11.99 1.98
N ILE A 63 1.36 -12.39 2.30
CA ILE A 63 0.21 -12.23 1.40
C ILE A 63 -0.04 -10.75 1.08
N VAL A 64 0.06 -9.87 2.08
CA VAL A 64 -0.19 -8.43 1.90
C VAL A 64 0.91 -7.75 1.08
N MET A 65 2.17 -8.17 1.26
CA MET A 65 3.26 -7.74 0.39
C MET A 65 3.05 -8.20 -1.04
N GLU A 66 2.65 -9.45 -1.26
CA GLU A 66 2.36 -9.98 -2.60
C GLU A 66 1.18 -9.27 -3.26
N ILE A 67 0.14 -8.89 -2.52
CA ILE A 67 -0.94 -8.04 -3.04
C ILE A 67 -0.36 -6.73 -3.59
N SER A 68 0.52 -6.08 -2.84
CA SER A 68 1.13 -4.81 -3.26
C SER A 68 2.00 -5.01 -4.50
N ILE A 69 2.84 -6.05 -4.54
CA ILE A 69 3.69 -6.40 -5.68
C ILE A 69 2.84 -6.69 -6.93
N ALA A 70 1.81 -7.53 -6.78
CA ALA A 70 0.90 -7.87 -7.87
C ALA A 70 0.21 -6.62 -8.43
N MET A 71 -0.23 -5.71 -7.55
CA MET A 71 -0.93 -4.49 -7.96
C MET A 71 -0.04 -3.49 -8.70
N ILE A 72 1.28 -3.46 -8.46
CA ILE A 72 2.22 -2.66 -9.27
C ILE A 72 2.09 -3.01 -10.75
N PHE A 73 2.03 -4.31 -11.06
CA PHE A 73 1.89 -4.82 -12.43
C PHE A 73 0.43 -4.76 -12.91
N LEU A 74 -0.51 -5.26 -12.12
CA LEU A 74 -1.92 -5.38 -12.51
C LEU A 74 -2.57 -4.01 -12.77
N ALA A 75 -2.15 -2.96 -12.05
CA ALA A 75 -2.61 -1.60 -12.31
C ALA A 75 -2.32 -1.13 -13.74
N ARG A 76 -1.31 -1.71 -14.42
CA ARG A 76 -0.92 -1.35 -15.80
C ARG A 76 -1.61 -2.19 -16.85
N VAL A 77 -1.89 -3.46 -16.53
CA VAL A 77 -2.32 -4.47 -17.52
C VAL A 77 -3.82 -4.72 -17.50
N LEU A 78 -4.49 -4.57 -16.35
CA LEU A 78 -5.93 -4.84 -16.25
C LEU A 78 -6.77 -3.83 -17.03
N LYS A 79 -7.84 -4.35 -17.65
CA LYS A 79 -8.90 -3.53 -18.24
C LYS A 79 -9.56 -2.66 -17.18
N TYR A 80 -9.97 -1.45 -17.56
CA TYR A 80 -10.53 -0.42 -16.67
C TYR A 80 -11.46 -0.93 -15.56
N ARG A 81 -12.52 -1.68 -15.92
CA ARG A 81 -13.51 -2.15 -14.93
C ARG A 81 -12.89 -3.06 -13.86
N LEU A 82 -12.05 -4.01 -14.28
CA LEU A 82 -11.38 -4.95 -13.37
C LEU A 82 -10.32 -4.22 -12.54
N ASN A 83 -9.56 -3.34 -13.18
CA ASN A 83 -8.50 -2.57 -12.54
C ASN A 83 -9.03 -1.67 -11.42
N ARG A 84 -10.16 -0.99 -11.67
CA ARG A 84 -10.86 -0.17 -10.68
C ARG A 84 -11.23 -0.96 -9.42
N TRP A 85 -11.93 -2.07 -9.59
CA TRP A 85 -12.36 -2.89 -8.45
C TRP A 85 -11.18 -3.56 -7.75
N ALA A 86 -10.18 -4.04 -8.49
CA ALA A 86 -8.97 -4.64 -7.92
C ALA A 86 -8.22 -3.67 -7.01
N ASN A 87 -8.01 -2.41 -7.45
CA ASN A 87 -7.35 -1.39 -6.63
C ASN A 87 -8.14 -1.05 -5.37
N ILE A 88 -9.46 -0.91 -5.46
CA ILE A 88 -10.29 -0.59 -4.30
C ILE A 88 -10.23 -1.72 -3.28
N VAL A 89 -10.49 -2.96 -3.71
CA VAL A 89 -10.50 -4.12 -2.81
C VAL A 89 -9.12 -4.35 -2.19
N ALA A 90 -8.06 -4.32 -3.00
CA ALA A 90 -6.69 -4.47 -2.51
C ALA A 90 -6.34 -3.37 -1.50
N SER A 91 -6.70 -2.11 -1.79
CA SER A 91 -6.42 -1.00 -0.86
C SER A 91 -7.11 -1.18 0.49
N ILE A 92 -8.35 -1.65 0.52
CA ILE A 92 -9.11 -1.90 1.76
C ILE A 92 -8.47 -3.03 2.56
N ILE A 93 -8.10 -4.13 1.90
CA ILE A 93 -7.43 -5.27 2.56
C ILE A 93 -6.10 -4.82 3.17
N THR A 94 -5.29 -4.07 2.42
CA THR A 94 -4.00 -3.58 2.93
C THR A 94 -4.19 -2.59 4.08
N ILE A 95 -5.16 -1.67 4.03
CA ILE A 95 -5.47 -0.76 5.16
C ILE A 95 -5.84 -1.55 6.41
N ALA A 96 -6.72 -2.55 6.28
CA ALA A 96 -7.14 -3.37 7.41
C ALA A 96 -5.95 -4.11 8.04
N PHE A 97 -5.00 -4.56 7.23
CA PHE A 97 -3.78 -5.20 7.71
C PHE A 97 -2.83 -4.22 8.40
N VAL A 98 -2.52 -3.07 7.78
CA VAL A 98 -1.62 -2.05 8.33
C VAL A 98 -2.13 -1.52 9.67
N VAL A 99 -3.44 -1.23 9.76
CA VAL A 99 -4.05 -0.74 11.00
C VAL A 99 -4.19 -1.85 12.04
N GLY A 100 -4.55 -3.07 11.61
CA GLY A 100 -4.77 -4.21 12.51
C GLY A 100 -3.49 -4.83 13.08
N GLY A 101 -2.40 -4.81 12.31
CA GLY A 101 -1.07 -5.28 12.73
C GLY A 101 -0.20 -4.21 13.40
N GLY A 102 -0.76 -3.01 13.60
CA GLY A 102 0.04 -1.83 13.89
C GLY A 102 0.74 -1.84 15.25
N SER A 103 1.97 -1.33 15.27
CA SER A 103 2.72 -1.09 16.50
C SER A 103 2.58 0.35 17.01
N SER A 104 2.69 0.54 18.33
CA SER A 104 2.67 1.85 18.97
C SER A 104 4.00 2.62 18.87
N TYR A 105 5.01 2.06 18.20
CA TYR A 105 6.28 2.76 18.00
C TYR A 105 6.12 3.99 17.10
N PRO A 106 6.80 5.10 17.41
CA PRO A 106 6.66 6.35 16.65
C PRO A 106 6.96 6.22 15.15
N HIS A 107 7.99 5.47 14.76
CA HIS A 107 8.33 5.27 13.34
C HIS A 107 7.22 4.49 12.62
N TYR A 108 6.66 3.47 13.29
CA TYR A 108 5.60 2.65 12.74
C TYR A 108 4.32 3.47 12.55
N ILE A 109 3.92 4.26 13.55
CA ILE A 109 2.74 5.14 13.45
C ILE A 109 2.89 6.13 12.30
N PHE A 110 4.07 6.74 12.16
CA PHE A 110 4.35 7.70 11.09
C PHE A 110 4.24 7.04 9.71
N ILE A 111 4.91 5.90 9.52
CA ILE A 111 4.92 5.17 8.24
C ILE A 111 3.52 4.64 7.92
N ALA A 112 2.84 4.00 8.86
CA ALA A 112 1.47 3.49 8.70
C ALA A 112 0.49 4.62 8.33
N THR A 113 0.67 5.83 8.88
CA THR A 113 -0.15 6.99 8.49
C THR A 113 0.04 7.33 7.01
N ILE A 114 1.28 7.36 6.53
CA ILE A 114 1.60 7.63 5.12
C ILE A 114 1.04 6.52 4.22
N GLU A 115 1.19 5.25 4.60
CA GLU A 115 0.64 4.10 3.89
C GLU A 115 -0.87 4.21 3.74
N VAL A 116 -1.59 4.47 4.83
CA VAL A 116 -3.05 4.63 4.81
C VAL A 116 -3.44 5.78 3.89
N VAL A 117 -2.73 6.92 3.93
CA VAL A 117 -2.99 8.03 3.00
C VAL A 117 -2.79 7.60 1.55
N CYS A 118 -1.69 6.91 1.22
CA CYS A 118 -1.45 6.39 -0.13
C CYS A 118 -2.53 5.39 -0.58
N LEU A 119 -2.96 4.50 0.30
CA LEU A 119 -4.01 3.51 0.02
C LEU A 119 -5.37 4.16 -0.18
N LEU A 120 -5.70 5.20 0.60
CA LEU A 120 -6.88 6.02 0.38
C LEU A 120 -6.82 6.75 -0.96
N LEU A 121 -5.65 7.28 -1.35
CA LEU A 121 -5.45 7.87 -2.67
C LEU A 121 -5.62 6.83 -3.78
N ILE A 122 -5.14 5.61 -3.62
CA ILE A 122 -5.36 4.51 -4.58
C ILE A 122 -6.86 4.26 -4.74
N GLY A 123 -7.57 4.03 -3.64
CA GLY A 123 -9.02 3.78 -3.66
C GLY A 123 -9.81 4.94 -4.25
N TRP A 124 -9.47 6.17 -3.89
CA TRP A 124 -10.11 7.39 -4.40
C TRP A 124 -9.88 7.58 -5.91
N ASN A 125 -8.62 7.47 -6.36
CA ASN A 125 -8.30 7.61 -7.79
C ASN A 125 -8.94 6.50 -8.61
N ALA A 126 -8.93 5.25 -8.11
CA ALA A 126 -9.63 4.14 -8.76
C ALA A 126 -11.15 4.37 -8.83
N TRP A 127 -11.76 4.94 -7.78
CA TRP A 127 -13.18 5.25 -7.75
C TRP A 127 -13.57 6.41 -8.69
N ARG A 128 -12.75 7.45 -8.72
CA ARG A 128 -13.00 8.64 -9.56
C ARG A 128 -12.68 8.37 -11.03
N TRP A 129 -11.78 7.42 -11.32
CA TRP A 129 -11.44 7.04 -12.69
C TRP A 129 -12.72 6.70 -13.44
N SER A 130 -12.95 7.41 -14.55
CA SER A 130 -14.13 7.26 -15.39
C SER A 130 -13.77 6.49 -16.66
N GLY A 131 -14.67 5.63 -17.14
CA GLY A 131 -14.40 4.79 -18.31
C GLY A 131 -14.22 5.55 -19.62
N LEU A 132 -14.40 6.87 -19.61
CA LEU A 132 -14.16 7.75 -20.75
C LEU A 132 -12.66 8.08 -20.93
N GLU A 133 -11.84 7.88 -19.89
CA GLU A 133 -10.38 8.08 -19.90
C GLU A 133 -9.61 6.76 -20.13
N ALA A 134 -10.32 5.66 -20.43
CA ALA A 134 -9.83 4.28 -20.31
C ALA A 134 -9.43 3.60 -21.62
#